data_AF-A0A965GAJ0-F1
#
_entry.id   AF-A0A965GAJ0-F1
#
_cell.length_a   1.000
_cell.length_b   1.000
_cell.length_c   1.000
_cell.angle_alpha   90.00
_cell.angle_beta   90.00
_cell.angle_gamma   90.00
#
_symmetry.space_group_name_H-M   'P 1'
#
loop_
_entity.id
_entity.type
_entity.pdbx_description
1 polymer ?
#
loop_
_entity_poly.entity_id
_entity_poly.type
_entity_poly.pdbx_seq_one_letter_code
_entity_poly.pdbx_strand_id
1 'polypeptide(L)'
;MSKQVVFNSGAGYWLRLIVPFTITIAAIIPAMVLLATGNHQENPIQGLILFGVAIVAAAFMLGWIGEAAELDLSGGLAVSILALVTILPEYVVEFYFSWAAGADPKMIEYATANLTGANRIVQGFGWPLVALIAFFAVRKAKTLKRGQDKSFGIELEADSRADLGYLLIASIVMLIVPLTSQMHLLVGILLIVIYCVYLWRVSGSAREEPELEGTAAHVGALPKWARRSFIVAMLVIAAAVIFVSAHPFGDSLIEG
;
A
#
# COMPACT_ATOMS: atom_id res chain seq x y z
N MET A 1 20.15 -8.22 -16.63
CA MET A 1 20.59 -9.25 -15.67
C MET A 1 20.72 -8.57 -14.32
N SER A 2 19.63 -8.52 -13.56
CA SER A 2 19.65 -8.13 -12.16
C SER A 2 20.61 -9.08 -11.42
N LYS A 3 21.49 -8.52 -10.59
CA LYS A 3 22.36 -9.35 -9.75
C LYS A 3 21.47 -9.96 -8.67
N GLN A 4 21.16 -11.26 -8.79
CA GLN A 4 20.48 -11.99 -7.74
C GLN A 4 21.25 -11.81 -6.42
N VAL A 5 20.59 -11.23 -5.41
CA VAL A 5 21.17 -11.02 -4.10
C VAL A 5 21.30 -12.39 -3.43
N VAL A 6 22.53 -12.85 -3.25
CA VAL A 6 22.81 -14.10 -2.53
C VAL A 6 23.05 -13.78 -1.06
N PHE A 7 22.38 -14.52 -0.17
CA PHE A 7 22.61 -14.39 1.26
C PHE A 7 24.08 -14.63 1.58
N ASN A 8 24.68 -13.66 2.28
CA ASN A 8 25.96 -13.84 2.92
C ASN A 8 25.85 -13.33 4.36
N SER A 9 26.47 -14.04 5.30
CA SER A 9 26.49 -13.63 6.71
C SER A 9 27.44 -12.45 6.97
N GLY A 10 27.89 -11.75 5.93
CA GLY A 10 28.83 -10.64 6.02
C GLY A 10 28.17 -9.36 6.53
N ALA A 11 28.95 -8.51 7.20
CA ALA A 11 28.47 -7.24 7.74
C ALA A 11 27.83 -6.34 6.66
N GLY A 12 28.34 -6.38 5.43
CA GLY A 12 27.80 -5.58 4.32
C GLY A 12 26.38 -5.97 3.91
N TYR A 13 26.02 -7.26 3.99
CA TYR A 13 24.65 -7.72 3.73
C TYR A 13 23.70 -7.26 4.84
N TRP A 14 24.10 -7.47 6.10
CA TRP A 14 23.31 -7.05 7.26
C TRP A 14 23.09 -5.55 7.33
N LEU A 15 24.11 -4.74 6.98
CA LEU A 15 23.95 -3.28 6.89
C LEU A 15 22.89 -2.89 5.85
N ARG A 16 22.94 -3.49 4.65
CA ARG A 16 21.96 -3.18 3.59
C ARG A 16 20.55 -3.66 3.93
N LEU A 17 20.43 -4.75 4.70
CA LEU A 17 19.15 -5.24 5.19
C LEU A 17 18.61 -4.36 6.33
N ILE A 18 19.41 -4.08 7.36
CA ILE A 18 18.94 -3.48 8.62
C ILE A 18 18.80 -1.96 8.52
N VAL A 19 19.72 -1.27 7.80
CA VAL A 19 19.73 0.21 7.76
C VAL A 19 18.38 0.80 7.32
N PRO A 20 17.74 0.35 6.22
CA PRO A 20 16.43 0.87 5.81
C PRO A 20 15.36 0.71 6.91
N PHE A 21 15.27 -0.45 7.55
CA PHE A 21 14.32 -0.69 8.65
C PHE A 21 14.64 0.13 9.89
N THR A 22 15.91 0.35 10.21
CA THR A 22 16.28 1.23 11.34
C THR A 22 15.93 2.69 11.07
N ILE A 23 16.04 3.15 9.82
CA ILE A 23 15.63 4.51 9.44
C ILE A 23 14.12 4.66 9.59
N THR A 24 13.32 3.70 9.11
CA THR A 24 11.86 3.77 9.26
C THR A 24 11.45 3.69 10.73
N ILE A 25 12.06 2.80 11.52
CA ILE A 25 11.81 2.72 12.96
C ILE A 25 12.18 4.04 13.65
N ALA A 26 13.33 4.64 13.32
CA ALA A 26 13.74 5.92 13.87
C ALA A 26 12.75 7.05 13.53
N ALA A 27 12.19 7.04 12.32
CA ALA A 27 11.16 8.00 11.90
C ALA A 27 9.82 7.80 12.63
N ILE A 28 9.53 6.58 13.10
CA ILE A 28 8.32 6.24 13.87
C ILE A 28 8.42 6.69 15.33
N ILE A 29 9.61 6.65 15.92
CA ILE A 29 9.82 6.92 17.36
C ILE A 29 9.18 8.23 17.84
N PRO A 30 9.34 9.39 17.16
CA PRO A 30 8.75 10.64 17.62
C PRO A 30 7.23 10.58 17.79
N ALA A 31 6.52 9.91 16.88
CA ALA A 31 5.08 9.74 16.96
C ALA A 31 4.68 8.83 18.13
N MET A 32 5.44 7.75 18.36
CA MET A 32 5.20 6.84 19.48
C MET A 32 5.46 7.52 20.83
N VAL A 33 6.47 8.39 20.90
CA VAL A 33 6.74 9.21 22.10
C VAL A 33 5.58 10.19 22.33
N LEU A 34 5.13 10.90 21.29
CA LEU A 34 4.01 11.83 21.39
C LEU A 34 2.71 11.13 21.84
N LEU A 35 2.47 9.92 21.32
CA LEU A 35 1.35 9.08 21.74
C LEU A 35 1.47 8.67 23.21
N ALA A 36 2.66 8.22 23.63
CA ALA A 36 2.90 7.74 24.99
C ALA A 36 2.84 8.84 26.05
N THR A 37 3.21 10.08 25.71
CA THR A 37 3.10 11.22 26.63
C THR A 37 1.68 11.79 26.71
N GLY A 38 0.81 11.47 25.74
CA GLY A 38 -0.54 12.03 25.66
C GLY A 38 -0.61 13.45 25.10
N ASN A 39 0.51 14.04 24.70
CA ASN A 39 0.58 15.44 24.23
C ASN A 39 0.12 15.64 22.77
N HIS A 40 -0.39 14.60 22.12
CA HIS A 40 -0.80 14.68 20.71
C HIS A 40 -1.92 15.68 20.44
N GLN A 41 -2.73 16.02 21.46
CA GLN A 41 -3.82 16.99 21.35
C GLN A 41 -3.37 18.46 21.54
N GLU A 42 -2.13 18.71 21.97
CA GLU A 42 -1.67 20.07 22.27
C GLU A 42 -1.35 20.88 21.00
N ASN A 43 -0.93 20.20 19.93
CA ASN A 43 -0.56 20.82 18.66
C ASN A 43 -0.96 19.92 17.47
N PRO A 44 -2.12 20.20 16.85
CA PRO A 44 -2.64 19.40 15.73
C PRO A 44 -1.67 19.29 14.55
N ILE A 45 -0.96 20.37 14.19
CA ILE A 45 -0.01 20.35 13.07
C ILE A 45 1.17 19.40 13.37
N GLN A 46 1.65 19.41 14.61
CA GLN A 46 2.71 18.50 15.04
C GLN A 46 2.22 17.05 15.03
N GLY A 47 1.01 16.80 15.53
CA GLY A 47 0.37 15.48 15.49
C GLY A 47 0.25 14.97 14.05
N LEU A 48 -0.28 15.79 13.15
CA LEU A 48 -0.47 15.49 11.73
C LEU A 48 0.85 15.07 11.08
N ILE A 49 1.91 15.86 11.27
CA ILE A 49 3.23 15.57 10.67
C ILE A 49 3.83 14.30 11.26
N LEU A 50 3.86 14.16 12.59
CA LEU A 50 4.55 13.04 13.24
C LEU A 50 3.83 11.71 12.99
N PHE A 51 2.52 11.65 13.18
CA PHE A 51 1.75 10.43 12.89
C PHE A 51 1.72 10.12 11.41
N GLY A 52 1.63 11.14 10.53
CA GLY A 52 1.73 10.96 9.08
C GLY A 52 3.07 10.34 8.66
N VAL A 53 4.18 10.86 9.18
CA VAL A 53 5.52 10.29 8.95
C VAL A 53 5.62 8.86 9.46
N ALA A 54 5.08 8.56 10.63
CA ALA A 54 5.08 7.20 11.18
C ALA A 54 4.29 6.21 10.32
N ILE A 55 3.10 6.62 9.83
CA ILE A 55 2.28 5.82 8.92
C ILE A 55 3.02 5.57 7.60
N VAL A 56 3.63 6.60 7.01
CA VAL A 56 4.41 6.47 5.77
C VAL A 56 5.62 5.54 5.97
N ALA A 57 6.36 5.70 7.07
CA ALA A 57 7.50 4.84 7.39
C ALA A 57 7.09 3.37 7.57
N ALA A 58 5.94 3.11 8.22
CA ALA A 58 5.37 1.77 8.34
C ALA A 58 4.91 1.23 6.98
N ALA A 59 4.35 2.05 6.10
CA ALA A 59 3.97 1.65 4.74
C ALA A 59 5.19 1.20 3.90
N PHE A 60 6.33 1.89 4.02
CA PHE A 60 7.59 1.45 3.38
C PHE A 60 8.03 0.07 3.89
N MET A 61 7.92 -0.17 5.20
CA MET A 61 8.22 -1.50 5.78
C MET A 61 7.31 -2.57 5.19
N LEU A 62 6.00 -2.31 5.09
CA LEU A 62 5.03 -3.23 4.47
C LEU A 62 5.36 -3.51 2.99
N GLY A 63 5.77 -2.50 2.23
CA GLY A 63 6.20 -2.66 0.84
C GLY A 63 7.38 -3.62 0.71
N TRP A 64 8.46 -3.39 1.47
CA TRP A 64 9.67 -4.23 1.38
C TRP A 64 9.44 -5.67 1.80
N ILE A 65 8.73 -5.89 2.91
CA ILE A 65 8.42 -7.26 3.35
C ILE A 65 7.38 -7.91 2.47
N GLY A 66 6.52 -7.11 1.85
CA GLY A 66 5.48 -7.58 0.97
C GLY A 66 6.07 -8.19 -0.28
N GLU A 67 6.89 -7.43 -1.01
CA GLU A 67 7.64 -7.94 -2.16
C GLU A 67 8.41 -9.23 -1.80
N ALA A 68 9.10 -9.25 -0.66
CA ALA A 68 9.82 -10.44 -0.22
C ALA A 68 8.91 -11.64 0.14
N ALA A 69 7.68 -11.39 0.60
CA ALA A 69 6.72 -12.42 0.95
C ALA A 69 6.15 -13.15 -0.28
N GLU A 70 6.25 -12.56 -1.48
CA GLU A 70 5.87 -13.23 -2.73
C GLU A 70 6.66 -14.53 -2.96
N LEU A 71 7.88 -14.64 -2.43
CA LEU A 71 8.69 -15.87 -2.50
C LEU A 71 8.12 -17.02 -1.64
N ASP A 72 7.32 -16.73 -0.63
CA ASP A 72 6.83 -17.70 0.35
C ASP A 72 5.36 -18.08 0.14
N LEU A 73 4.64 -17.34 -0.69
CA LEU A 73 3.21 -17.51 -0.96
C LEU A 73 3.01 -17.97 -2.41
N SER A 74 2.29 -19.07 -2.61
CA SER A 74 2.00 -19.62 -3.95
C SER A 74 0.60 -19.25 -4.44
N GLY A 75 0.49 -18.79 -5.70
CA GLY A 75 -0.77 -18.59 -6.42
C GLY A 75 -1.27 -17.14 -6.47
N GLY A 76 -2.33 -16.88 -7.25
CA GLY A 76 -2.86 -15.52 -7.46
C GLY A 76 -3.47 -14.86 -6.21
N LEU A 77 -3.85 -15.65 -5.20
CA LEU A 77 -4.33 -15.13 -3.91
C LEU A 77 -3.23 -14.41 -3.11
N ALA A 78 -1.97 -14.83 -3.27
CA ALA A 78 -0.83 -14.24 -2.59
C ALA A 78 -0.69 -12.75 -2.94
N VAL A 79 -0.79 -12.46 -4.23
CA VAL A 79 -0.71 -11.11 -4.81
C VAL A 79 -1.76 -10.21 -4.23
N SER A 80 -3.00 -10.69 -4.22
CA SER A 80 -4.12 -9.85 -3.86
C SER A 80 -4.13 -9.58 -2.36
N ILE A 81 -3.78 -10.58 -1.54
CA ILE A 81 -3.55 -10.39 -0.11
C ILE A 81 -2.41 -9.40 0.10
N LEU A 82 -1.33 -9.52 -0.68
CA LEU A 82 -0.20 -8.62 -0.56
C LEU A 82 -0.54 -7.19 -0.95
N ALA A 83 -1.29 -7.01 -2.05
CA ALA A 83 -1.79 -5.73 -2.49
C ALA A 83 -2.71 -5.09 -1.43
N LEU A 84 -3.54 -5.88 -0.73
CA LEU A 84 -4.32 -5.40 0.40
C LEU A 84 -3.45 -4.96 1.57
N VAL A 85 -2.40 -5.72 1.88
CA VAL A 85 -1.45 -5.39 2.95
C VAL A 85 -0.68 -4.10 2.63
N THR A 86 -0.28 -3.87 1.38
CA THR A 86 0.46 -2.66 1.01
C THR A 86 -0.37 -1.38 1.09
N ILE A 87 -1.69 -1.48 0.94
CA ILE A 87 -2.63 -0.37 1.14
C ILE A 87 -3.27 -0.37 2.52
N LEU A 88 -2.77 -1.17 3.47
CA LEU A 88 -3.28 -1.22 4.83
C LEU A 88 -3.39 0.14 5.52
N PRO A 89 -2.43 1.09 5.39
CA PRO A 89 -2.58 2.44 5.94
C PRO A 89 -3.90 3.12 5.55
N GLU A 90 -4.28 3.01 4.28
CA GLU A 90 -5.49 3.61 3.74
C GLU A 90 -6.72 3.00 4.41
N TYR A 91 -6.79 1.67 4.45
CA TYR A 91 -7.91 0.97 5.07
C TYR A 91 -8.08 1.32 6.55
N VAL A 92 -6.99 1.42 7.31
CA VAL A 92 -7.10 1.73 8.74
C VAL A 92 -7.65 3.13 8.97
N VAL A 93 -7.19 4.13 8.19
CA VAL A 93 -7.70 5.50 8.28
C VAL A 93 -9.16 5.56 7.84
N GLU A 94 -9.51 4.84 6.77
CA GLU A 94 -10.88 4.75 6.28
C GLU A 94 -11.83 4.06 7.28
N PHE A 95 -11.38 2.99 7.94
CA PHE A 95 -12.12 2.34 9.01
C PHE A 95 -12.33 3.28 10.19
N TYR A 96 -11.33 4.08 10.58
CA TYR A 96 -11.49 5.09 11.63
C TYR A 96 -12.61 6.09 11.29
N PHE A 97 -12.56 6.73 10.12
CA PHE A 97 -13.59 7.69 9.73
C PHE A 97 -14.98 7.04 9.60
N SER A 98 -15.05 5.85 9.01
CA SER A 98 -16.31 5.10 8.87
C SER A 98 -16.91 4.69 10.21
N TRP A 99 -16.06 4.29 11.17
CA TRP A 99 -16.47 3.95 12.53
C TRP A 99 -16.96 5.20 13.28
N ALA A 100 -16.19 6.29 13.21
CA ALA A 100 -16.56 7.57 13.80
C ALA A 100 -17.88 8.11 13.24
N ALA A 101 -18.13 7.94 11.94
CA ALA A 101 -19.38 8.29 11.26
C ALA A 101 -20.62 7.53 11.80
N GLY A 102 -20.42 6.35 12.38
CA GLY A 102 -21.48 5.61 13.05
C GLY A 102 -21.91 6.23 14.38
N ALA A 103 -21.01 6.98 15.04
CA ALA A 103 -21.27 7.65 16.31
C ALA A 103 -21.60 9.14 16.17
N ASP A 104 -20.96 9.84 15.23
CA ASP A 104 -21.18 11.25 14.92
C ASP A 104 -21.51 11.43 13.42
N PRO A 105 -22.73 11.87 13.06
CA PRO A 105 -23.10 12.14 11.68
C PRO A 105 -22.19 13.15 10.96
N LYS A 106 -21.50 14.06 11.67
CA LYS A 106 -20.54 14.99 11.05
C LYS A 106 -19.36 14.27 10.40
N MET A 107 -19.02 13.08 10.89
CA MET A 107 -17.91 12.27 10.37
C MET A 107 -18.24 11.56 9.05
N ILE A 108 -19.51 11.54 8.63
CA ILE A 108 -19.94 10.96 7.34
C ILE A 108 -19.27 11.67 6.16
N GLU A 109 -19.13 12.99 6.23
CA GLU A 109 -18.49 13.78 5.18
C GLU A 109 -17.00 13.43 5.07
N TYR A 110 -16.30 13.31 6.19
CA TYR A 110 -14.88 12.91 6.21
C TYR A 110 -14.68 11.48 5.69
N ALA A 111 -15.53 10.53 6.10
CA ALA A 111 -15.46 9.15 5.61
C ALA A 111 -15.64 9.08 4.08
N THR A 112 -16.64 9.77 3.55
CA THR A 112 -16.94 9.77 2.11
C THR A 112 -15.89 10.54 1.31
N ALA A 113 -15.38 11.65 1.85
CA ALA A 113 -14.33 12.44 1.24
C ALA A 113 -12.99 11.66 1.19
N ASN A 114 -12.64 10.94 2.26
CA ASN A 114 -11.46 10.08 2.27
C ASN A 114 -11.57 8.97 1.22
N LEU A 115 -12.67 8.19 1.25
CA LEU A 115 -12.92 7.09 0.32
C LEU A 115 -12.82 7.52 -1.14
N THR A 116 -13.48 8.62 -1.49
CA THR A 116 -13.50 9.11 -2.87
C THR A 116 -12.21 9.84 -3.25
N GLY A 117 -11.59 10.54 -2.29
CA GLY A 117 -10.33 11.26 -2.46
C GLY A 117 -9.17 10.33 -2.76
N ALA A 118 -8.98 9.26 -1.97
CA ALA A 118 -7.93 8.28 -2.17
C ALA A 118 -8.00 7.64 -3.57
N ASN A 119 -9.20 7.20 -3.97
CA ASN A 119 -9.44 6.63 -5.31
C ASN A 119 -9.08 7.62 -6.44
N ARG A 120 -9.43 8.91 -6.28
CA ARG A 120 -9.11 9.96 -7.25
C ARG A 120 -7.63 10.30 -7.30
N ILE A 121 -6.93 10.30 -6.18
CA ILE A 121 -5.48 10.58 -6.13
C ILE A 121 -4.72 9.45 -6.82
N VAL A 122 -5.07 8.18 -6.55
CA VAL A 122 -4.42 7.04 -7.20
C VAL A 122 -4.63 7.09 -8.72
N GLN A 123 -5.88 7.24 -9.17
CA GLN A 123 -6.21 7.22 -10.60
C GLN A 123 -5.79 8.50 -11.35
N GLY A 124 -5.99 9.67 -10.73
CA GLY A 124 -5.76 10.98 -11.33
C GLY A 124 -4.35 11.52 -11.18
N PHE A 125 -3.60 11.07 -10.17
CA PHE A 125 -2.22 11.53 -9.94
C PHE A 125 -1.21 10.39 -9.92
N GLY A 126 -1.48 9.30 -9.20
CA GLY A 126 -0.57 8.16 -9.06
C GLY A 126 -0.19 7.53 -10.42
N TRP A 127 -1.16 6.99 -11.14
CA TRP A 127 -0.92 6.36 -12.45
C TRP A 127 -0.32 7.32 -13.50
N PRO A 128 -0.83 8.56 -13.67
CA PRO A 128 -0.23 9.51 -14.60
C PRO A 128 1.21 9.89 -14.25
N LEU A 129 1.54 10.06 -12.97
CA LEU A 129 2.91 10.35 -12.53
C LEU A 129 3.86 9.20 -12.85
N VAL A 130 3.47 7.96 -12.58
CA VAL A 130 4.26 6.76 -12.92
C VAL A 130 4.49 6.69 -14.44
N ALA A 131 3.45 6.90 -15.24
CA ALA A 131 3.55 6.93 -16.70
C ALA A 131 4.48 8.05 -17.19
N LEU A 132 4.44 9.23 -16.57
CA LEU A 132 5.30 10.37 -16.90
C LEU A 132 6.78 10.08 -16.56
N ILE A 133 7.05 9.49 -15.40
CA ILE A 133 8.40 9.06 -15.00
C ILE A 133 8.91 8.02 -15.98
N ALA A 134 8.10 7.01 -16.33
CA ALA A 134 8.45 5.99 -17.32
C ALA A 134 8.75 6.62 -18.70
N PHE A 135 7.93 7.58 -19.14
CA PHE A 135 8.16 8.31 -20.39
C PHE A 135 9.52 9.03 -20.38
N PHE A 136 9.84 9.78 -19.33
CA PHE A 136 11.13 10.47 -19.23
C PHE A 136 12.31 9.50 -19.09
N ALA A 137 12.15 8.39 -18.36
CA ALA A 137 13.17 7.35 -18.22
C ALA A 137 13.49 6.69 -19.57
N VAL A 138 12.47 6.29 -20.33
CA VAL A 138 12.61 5.73 -21.68
C VAL A 138 13.26 6.75 -22.62
N ARG A 139 12.82 8.01 -22.56
CA ARG A 139 13.37 9.08 -23.42
C ARG A 139 14.86 9.32 -23.13
N LYS A 140 15.25 9.38 -21.85
CA LYS A 140 16.66 9.51 -21.44
C LYS A 140 17.49 8.30 -21.87
N ALA A 141 16.94 7.09 -21.76
CA ALA A 141 17.61 5.86 -22.23
C ALA A 141 17.79 5.85 -23.76
N LYS A 142 16.82 6.36 -24.53
CA LYS A 142 16.94 6.56 -25.98
C LYS A 142 18.04 7.59 -26.33
N THR A 143 18.11 8.71 -25.61
CA THR A 143 19.13 9.76 -25.83
C THR A 143 20.57 9.30 -25.54
N LEU A 144 20.76 8.36 -24.60
CA LEU A 144 22.07 7.83 -24.20
C LEU A 144 22.64 6.71 -25.12
N LYS A 145 21.98 6.42 -26.25
CA LYS A 145 22.31 5.37 -27.25
C LYS A 145 22.32 3.94 -26.71
N ARG A 146 21.18 3.26 -26.87
CA ARG A 146 21.10 1.81 -27.12
C ARG A 146 19.93 1.63 -28.09
N GLY A 147 20.21 1.20 -29.32
CA GLY A 147 19.26 1.10 -30.44
C GLY A 147 18.12 0.09 -30.25
N GLN A 148 17.38 0.21 -29.15
CA GLN A 148 16.12 -0.49 -28.94
C GLN A 148 15.00 0.46 -29.32
N ASP A 149 14.44 0.21 -30.49
CA ASP A 149 13.25 0.87 -31.00
C ASP A 149 12.01 0.29 -30.29
N LYS A 150 11.96 0.41 -28.95
CA LYS A 150 10.73 0.11 -28.22
C LYS A 150 9.76 1.27 -28.47
N SER A 151 8.70 1.00 -29.21
CA SER A 151 7.54 1.88 -29.31
C SER A 151 7.01 2.14 -27.90
N PHE A 152 6.64 3.39 -27.62
CA PHE A 152 5.98 3.71 -26.36
C PHE A 152 4.54 3.22 -26.48
N GLY A 153 4.28 2.05 -25.91
CA GLY A 153 2.96 1.46 -25.78
C GLY A 153 2.95 0.63 -24.50
N ILE A 154 1.97 0.87 -23.63
CA ILE A 154 1.70 -0.03 -22.52
C ILE A 154 0.84 -1.14 -23.13
N GLU A 155 1.47 -2.25 -23.49
CA GLU A 155 0.73 -3.46 -23.83
C GLU A 155 0.13 -3.99 -22.53
N LEU A 156 -1.20 -3.91 -22.42
CA LEU A 156 -1.94 -4.51 -21.32
C LEU A 156 -1.93 -6.02 -21.54
N GLU A 157 -1.50 -6.77 -20.52
CA GLU A 157 -1.53 -8.22 -20.53
C GLU A 157 -2.98 -8.72 -20.66
N ALA A 158 -3.15 -9.90 -21.27
CA ALA A 158 -4.46 -10.50 -21.45
C ALA A 158 -5.19 -10.72 -20.11
N ASP A 159 -4.44 -10.88 -19.02
CA ASP A 159 -4.94 -11.05 -17.65
C ASP A 159 -5.60 -9.77 -17.10
N SER A 160 -5.17 -8.58 -17.56
CA SER A 160 -5.74 -7.28 -17.14
C SER A 160 -7.19 -7.07 -17.63
N ARG A 161 -7.69 -7.90 -18.55
CA ARG A 161 -9.09 -7.83 -19.02
C ARG A 161 -10.08 -8.16 -17.91
N ALA A 162 -9.74 -9.11 -17.03
CA ALA A 162 -10.57 -9.44 -15.89
C ALA A 162 -10.64 -8.26 -14.93
N ASP A 163 -9.49 -7.68 -14.58
CA ASP A 163 -9.40 -6.50 -13.71
C ASP A 163 -10.29 -5.36 -14.21
N LEU A 164 -10.17 -4.99 -15.49
CA LEU A 164 -10.98 -3.93 -16.11
C LEU A 164 -12.48 -4.25 -16.12
N GLY A 165 -12.85 -5.52 -16.34
CA GLY A 165 -14.26 -5.94 -16.31
C GLY A 165 -14.89 -5.78 -14.94
N TYR A 166 -14.20 -6.24 -13.87
CA TYR A 166 -14.69 -6.08 -12.50
C TYR A 166 -14.70 -4.62 -12.06
N LEU A 167 -13.69 -3.83 -12.45
CA LEU A 167 -13.67 -2.39 -12.20
C LEU A 167 -14.85 -1.68 -12.87
N LEU A 168 -15.19 -2.03 -14.11
CA LEU A 168 -16.34 -1.45 -14.82
C LEU A 168 -17.65 -1.80 -14.11
N ILE A 169 -17.84 -3.07 -13.75
CA ILE A 169 -19.05 -3.53 -13.03
C ILE A 169 -19.18 -2.80 -11.68
N ALA A 170 -18.11 -2.75 -10.90
CA ALA A 170 -18.10 -2.07 -9.60
C ALA A 170 -18.39 -0.56 -9.76
N SER A 171 -17.84 0.07 -10.80
CA SER A 171 -18.09 1.48 -11.12
C SER A 171 -19.56 1.75 -11.46
N ILE A 172 -20.19 0.87 -12.24
CA ILE A 172 -21.62 0.97 -12.57
C ILE A 172 -22.47 0.81 -11.30
N VAL A 173 -22.16 -0.18 -10.45
CA VAL A 173 -22.86 -0.36 -9.16
C VAL A 173 -22.71 0.86 -8.27
N MET A 174 -21.53 1.49 -8.24
CA MET A 174 -21.28 2.70 -7.46
C MET A 174 -22.10 3.92 -7.91
N LEU A 175 -22.65 3.95 -9.13
CA LEU A 175 -23.56 5.02 -9.56
C LEU A 175 -24.86 5.07 -8.76
N ILE A 176 -25.21 3.99 -8.06
CA ILE A 176 -26.36 3.96 -7.15
C ILE A 176 -26.18 4.99 -6.02
N VAL A 177 -24.95 5.18 -5.51
CA VAL A 177 -24.67 6.08 -4.38
C VAL A 177 -25.01 7.53 -4.70
N PRO A 178 -24.51 8.18 -5.78
CA PRO A 178 -24.89 9.55 -6.12
C PRO A 178 -26.37 9.66 -6.51
N LEU A 179 -26.96 8.63 -7.14
CA LEU A 179 -28.40 8.64 -7.51
C LEU A 179 -29.33 8.61 -6.29
N THR A 180 -28.94 7.90 -5.23
CA THR A 180 -29.73 7.75 -4.00
C THR A 180 -29.31 8.71 -2.90
N SER A 181 -28.16 9.38 -3.06
CA SER A 181 -27.50 10.21 -2.03
C SER A 181 -27.24 9.46 -0.72
N GLN A 182 -27.17 8.13 -0.76
CA GLN A 182 -26.98 7.28 0.42
C GLN A 182 -26.12 6.05 0.07
N MET A 183 -25.29 5.61 1.03
CA MET A 183 -24.58 4.34 0.92
C MET A 183 -25.41 3.23 1.58
N HIS A 184 -26.27 2.58 0.78
CA HIS A 184 -27.08 1.46 1.29
C HIS A 184 -26.20 0.25 1.64
N LEU A 185 -26.52 -0.42 2.76
CA LEU A 185 -25.80 -1.62 3.21
C LEU A 185 -25.74 -2.71 2.13
N LEU A 186 -26.84 -2.92 1.39
CA LEU A 186 -26.88 -3.89 0.30
C LEU A 186 -25.90 -3.56 -0.84
N VAL A 187 -25.68 -2.28 -1.14
CA VAL A 187 -24.68 -1.84 -2.14
C VAL A 187 -23.28 -2.17 -1.62
N GLY A 188 -23.00 -1.91 -0.35
CA GLY A 188 -21.72 -2.29 0.28
C GLY A 188 -21.47 -3.81 0.25
N ILE A 189 -22.47 -4.62 0.61
CA ILE A 189 -22.38 -6.09 0.55
C ILE A 189 -22.14 -6.54 -0.89
N LEU A 190 -22.86 -5.98 -1.86
CA LEU A 190 -22.67 -6.31 -3.28
C LEU A 190 -21.25 -6.01 -3.76
N LEU A 191 -20.68 -4.87 -3.39
CA LEU A 191 -19.29 -4.52 -3.73
C LEU A 191 -18.28 -5.49 -3.12
N ILE A 192 -18.48 -5.91 -1.86
CA ILE A 192 -17.64 -6.94 -1.22
C ILE A 192 -17.75 -8.27 -1.98
N VAL A 193 -18.96 -8.69 -2.36
CA VAL A 193 -19.17 -9.92 -3.14
C VAL A 193 -18.45 -9.85 -4.49
N ILE A 194 -18.58 -8.72 -5.21
CA ILE A 194 -17.88 -8.49 -6.48
C ILE A 194 -16.37 -8.62 -6.27
N TYR A 195 -15.82 -8.00 -5.21
CA TYR A 195 -14.40 -8.08 -4.88
C TYR A 195 -13.96 -9.50 -4.52
N CYS A 196 -14.72 -10.24 -3.71
CA CYS A 196 -14.40 -11.64 -3.39
C CYS A 196 -14.42 -12.55 -4.62
N VAL A 197 -15.39 -12.35 -5.53
CA VAL A 197 -15.48 -13.11 -6.79
C VAL A 197 -14.30 -12.76 -7.71
N TYR A 198 -13.90 -11.49 -7.76
CA TYR A 198 -12.68 -11.04 -8.43
C TYR A 198 -11.43 -11.76 -7.89
N LEU A 199 -11.23 -11.76 -6.56
CA LEU A 199 -10.11 -12.44 -5.91
C LEU A 199 -10.07 -13.92 -6.24
N TRP A 200 -11.23 -14.59 -6.18
CA TRP A 200 -11.33 -16.00 -6.54
C TRP A 200 -10.95 -16.24 -8.00
N ARG A 201 -11.36 -15.37 -8.92
CA ARG A 201 -11.08 -15.50 -10.35
C ARG A 201 -9.61 -15.29 -10.70
N VAL A 202 -8.93 -14.36 -10.03
CA VAL A 202 -7.50 -14.05 -10.23
C VAL A 202 -6.60 -15.04 -9.50
N SER A 203 -7.09 -15.73 -8.47
CA SER A 203 -6.30 -16.70 -7.69
C SER A 203 -5.66 -17.84 -8.50
N GLY A 204 -6.21 -18.15 -9.69
CA GLY A 204 -5.77 -19.25 -10.55
C GLY A 204 -4.79 -18.90 -11.68
N SER A 205 -4.35 -17.65 -11.83
CA SER A 205 -3.37 -17.29 -12.88
C SER A 205 -1.96 -17.78 -12.52
N ALA A 206 -1.25 -18.37 -13.49
CA ALA A 206 0.13 -18.78 -13.34
C ALA A 206 1.03 -17.54 -13.27
N ARG A 207 1.96 -17.48 -12.32
CA ARG A 207 2.84 -16.33 -12.11
C ARG A 207 4.28 -16.58 -12.51
N GLU A 208 4.89 -15.53 -13.07
CA GLU A 208 6.35 -15.40 -13.20
C GLU A 208 6.99 -15.19 -11.82
N GLU A 209 8.23 -15.65 -11.66
CA GLU A 209 8.98 -15.45 -10.41
C GLU A 209 9.25 -13.95 -10.18
N PRO A 210 9.08 -13.43 -8.96
CA PRO A 210 9.26 -12.00 -8.69
C PRO A 210 10.73 -11.60 -8.81
N GLU A 211 11.00 -10.57 -9.61
CA GLU A 211 12.32 -9.94 -9.67
C GLU A 211 12.47 -8.96 -8.50
N LEU A 212 13.02 -9.44 -7.38
CA LEU A 212 13.26 -8.59 -6.21
C LEU A 212 14.48 -7.68 -6.40
N GLU A 213 14.34 -6.41 -6.00
CA GLU A 213 15.42 -5.44 -5.94
C GLU A 213 15.57 -4.82 -4.54
N GLY A 214 16.69 -4.14 -4.29
CA GLY A 214 16.91 -3.33 -3.09
C GLY A 214 16.72 -4.08 -1.76
N THR A 215 15.99 -3.47 -0.82
CA THR A 215 15.74 -4.00 0.52
C THR A 215 14.96 -5.32 0.48
N ALA A 216 13.94 -5.41 -0.39
CA ALA A 216 13.13 -6.61 -0.55
C ALA A 216 13.97 -7.81 -1.01
N ALA A 217 14.92 -7.59 -1.93
CA ALA A 217 15.86 -8.64 -2.34
C ALA A 217 16.73 -9.16 -1.20
N HIS A 218 17.17 -8.28 -0.29
CA HIS A 218 17.94 -8.69 0.88
C HIS A 218 17.06 -9.50 1.85
N VAL A 219 15.82 -9.09 2.10
CA VAL A 219 14.87 -9.89 2.91
C VAL A 219 14.60 -11.25 2.24
N GLY A 220 14.36 -11.25 0.93
CA GLY A 220 14.08 -12.44 0.13
C GLY A 220 15.21 -13.48 0.14
N ALA A 221 16.46 -13.02 0.20
CA ALA A 221 17.63 -13.88 0.26
C ALA A 221 17.79 -14.66 1.57
N LEU A 222 17.16 -14.20 2.68
CA LEU A 222 17.29 -14.86 3.98
C LEU A 222 16.87 -16.36 3.92
N PRO A 223 17.46 -17.23 4.76
CA PRO A 223 16.99 -18.60 4.92
C PRO A 223 15.49 -18.64 5.26
N LYS A 224 14.76 -19.61 4.70
CA LYS A 224 13.28 -19.68 4.72
C LYS A 224 12.64 -19.29 6.08
N TRP A 225 13.11 -19.86 7.18
CA TRP A 225 12.54 -19.57 8.50
C TRP A 225 12.95 -18.20 9.05
N ALA A 226 14.18 -17.76 8.81
CA ALA A 226 14.62 -16.41 9.17
C ALA A 226 13.82 -15.34 8.40
N ARG A 227 13.63 -15.55 7.10
CA ARG A 227 12.82 -14.69 6.23
C ARG A 227 11.39 -14.56 6.74
N ARG A 228 10.70 -15.69 6.96
CA ARG A 228 9.30 -15.70 7.43
C ARG A 228 9.13 -15.02 8.77
N SER A 229 10.01 -15.33 9.74
CA SER A 229 9.99 -14.69 11.04
C SER A 229 10.23 -13.18 10.94
N PHE A 230 11.15 -12.75 10.07
CA PHE A 230 11.42 -11.34 9.83
C PHE A 230 10.22 -10.61 9.21
N ILE A 231 9.62 -11.20 8.17
CA ILE A 231 8.41 -10.67 7.52
C ILE A 231 7.28 -10.53 8.54
N VAL A 232 6.98 -11.58 9.31
CA VAL A 232 5.90 -11.55 10.32
C VAL A 232 6.19 -10.52 11.41
N ALA A 233 7.43 -10.43 11.91
CA ALA A 233 7.78 -9.45 12.93
C ALA A 233 7.60 -8.01 12.42
N MET A 234 8.11 -7.71 11.21
CA MET A 234 7.97 -6.37 10.63
C MET A 234 6.53 -6.05 10.25
N LEU A 235 5.75 -7.03 9.79
CA LEU A 235 4.32 -6.88 9.53
C LEU A 235 3.57 -6.46 10.80
N VAL A 236 3.82 -7.17 11.92
CA VAL A 236 3.18 -6.87 13.21
C VAL A 236 3.58 -5.47 13.69
N ILE A 237 4.86 -5.11 13.60
CA ILE A 237 5.32 -3.77 13.99
C ILE A 237 4.66 -2.69 13.13
N ALA A 238 4.69 -2.83 11.81
CA ALA A 238 4.12 -1.84 10.90
C ALA A 238 2.60 -1.71 11.08
N ALA A 239 1.88 -2.83 11.17
CA ALA A 239 0.44 -2.84 11.41
C ALA A 239 0.08 -2.21 12.76
N ALA A 240 0.83 -2.53 13.83
CA ALA A 240 0.61 -1.93 15.14
C ALA A 240 0.83 -0.41 15.11
N VAL A 241 1.91 0.06 14.49
CA VAL A 241 2.20 1.50 14.33
C VAL A 241 1.11 2.22 13.57
N ILE A 242 0.66 1.66 12.44
CA ILE A 242 -0.43 2.22 11.63
C ILE A 242 -1.71 2.31 12.48
N PHE A 243 -2.06 1.22 13.15
CA PHE A 243 -3.28 1.13 13.95
C PHE A 243 -3.32 2.17 15.08
N VAL A 244 -2.24 2.27 15.88
CA VAL A 244 -2.19 3.23 17.00
C VAL A 244 -2.02 4.68 16.54
N SER A 245 -1.49 4.90 15.33
CA SER A 245 -1.31 6.26 14.78
C SER A 245 -2.54 6.78 14.04
N ALA A 246 -3.43 5.90 13.57
CA ALA A 246 -4.54 6.31 12.71
C ALA A 246 -5.54 7.26 13.39
N HIS A 247 -5.93 6.96 14.63
CA HIS A 247 -6.84 7.82 15.40
C HIS A 247 -6.25 9.21 15.65
N PRO A 248 -5.07 9.37 16.29
CA PRO A 248 -4.53 10.70 16.56
C PRO A 248 -4.11 11.45 15.29
N PHE A 249 -3.78 10.73 14.20
CA PHE A 249 -3.62 11.33 12.88
C PHE A 249 -4.94 11.91 12.35
N GLY A 250 -6.02 11.15 12.44
CA GLY A 250 -7.36 11.57 12.04
C GLY A 250 -7.83 12.81 12.80
N ASP A 251 -7.69 12.80 14.12
CA ASP A 251 -8.05 13.96 14.96
C ASP A 251 -7.24 15.20 14.56
N SER A 252 -5.91 15.04 14.40
CA SER A 252 -5.02 16.12 14.00
C SER A 252 -5.35 16.70 12.62
N LEU A 253 -5.90 15.88 11.70
CA LEU A 253 -6.33 16.30 10.37
C LEU A 253 -7.61 17.14 10.41
N ILE A 254 -8.48 16.88 11.39
CA ILE A 254 -9.75 17.61 11.56
C ILE A 254 -9.51 18.93 12.31
N GLU A 255 -8.61 18.92 13.29
CA GLU A 255 -8.35 20.06 14.17
C GLU A 255 -7.32 21.07 13.62
N GLY A 256 -6.48 20.67 12.65
CA GLY A 256 -5.42 21.50 12.03
C GLY A 256 -5.90 22.33 10.85
#